data_AF-A0A1M2VL44-F1
#
_entry.id   AF-A0A1M2VL44-F1
#
_cell.length_a   1.000
_cell.length_b   1.000
_cell.length_c   1.000
_cell.angle_alpha   90.00
_cell.angle_beta   90.00
_cell.angle_gamma   90.00
#
_symmetry.space_group_name_H-M   'P 1'
#
loop_
_entity.id
_entity.type
_entity.pdbx_description
1 polymer ?
#
loop_
_entity_poly.entity_id
_entity_poly.type
_entity_poly.pdbx_seq_one_letter_code
_entity_poly.pdbx_strand_id
1 'polypeptide(L)'
;MRLTPGPFAPGSTGKHLILPEQGRAGMNMPGPISLDCWDAYTDRDENLEVFFSVYKPPLPSSSARDLRWALTWKIQSHLSWRHIQAVHEQSLTGLPPQPRFVYWGAVTKSAGPADAAALRHSLGVYSLAERQRIEQLALEIPVMAPDATWNCQDWLQDLLRRMVSAGLLSPDGWESIFAFIRATH
;
A
#
# COMPACT_ATOMS: atom_id res chain seq x y z
N MET A 1 26.75 -15.56 -42.94
CA MET A 1 26.75 -15.79 -41.49
C MET A 1 25.36 -15.42 -40.98
N ARG A 2 24.46 -16.40 -40.81
CA ARG A 2 23.08 -16.18 -40.37
C ARG A 2 23.04 -16.32 -38.85
N LEU A 3 22.66 -15.26 -38.15
CA LEU A 3 22.36 -15.32 -36.72
C LEU A 3 20.96 -15.94 -36.57
N THR A 4 20.89 -17.12 -35.96
CA THR A 4 19.64 -17.73 -35.48
C THR A 4 19.07 -16.88 -34.34
N PRO A 5 17.78 -16.50 -34.37
CA PRO A 5 17.11 -15.91 -33.22
C PRO A 5 16.88 -17.01 -32.17
N GLY A 6 17.27 -16.75 -30.92
CA GLY A 6 16.94 -17.60 -29.78
C GLY A 6 15.44 -17.58 -29.48
N PRO A 7 14.88 -18.63 -28.85
CA PRO A 7 13.45 -18.76 -28.65
C PRO A 7 13.02 -17.92 -27.44
N PHE A 8 12.57 -16.71 -27.67
CA PHE A 8 11.64 -16.04 -26.74
C PHE A 8 10.27 -16.00 -27.40
N ALA A 9 9.55 -17.10 -27.26
CA ALA A 9 8.11 -17.12 -27.48
C ALA A 9 7.42 -16.57 -26.21
N PRO A 10 6.34 -15.78 -26.36
CA PRO A 10 5.59 -15.21 -25.25
C PRO A 10 4.67 -16.28 -24.67
N GLY A 11 4.85 -16.59 -23.38
CA GLY A 11 4.05 -17.59 -22.71
C GLY A 11 4.59 -17.91 -21.32
N SER A 12 4.37 -16.99 -20.37
CA SER A 12 4.33 -17.39 -18.96
C SER A 12 3.05 -16.84 -18.34
N THR A 13 2.09 -17.72 -18.09
CA THR A 13 1.25 -17.64 -16.89
C THR A 13 2.17 -17.84 -15.68
N GLY A 14 3.05 -16.87 -15.43
CA GLY A 14 4.09 -16.93 -14.40
C GLY A 14 3.49 -16.40 -13.11
N LYS A 15 3.46 -17.23 -12.06
CA LYS A 15 3.15 -16.75 -10.71
C LYS A 15 4.15 -15.64 -10.37
N HIS A 16 3.65 -14.48 -9.94
CA HIS A 16 4.51 -13.40 -9.46
C HIS A 16 5.53 -13.94 -8.44
N LEU A 17 6.78 -13.46 -8.52
CA LEU A 17 7.80 -13.84 -7.55
C LEU A 17 7.45 -13.21 -6.20
N ILE A 18 7.05 -14.02 -5.22
CA ILE A 18 6.81 -13.55 -3.85
C ILE A 18 8.16 -13.18 -3.21
N LEU A 19 8.24 -11.96 -2.69
CA LEU A 19 9.38 -11.49 -1.92
C LEU A 19 9.21 -11.88 -0.44
N PRO A 20 10.23 -12.52 0.17
CA PRO A 20 10.21 -12.88 1.58
C PRO A 20 10.16 -11.66 2.49
N GLU A 21 9.68 -11.86 3.72
CA GLU A 21 9.55 -10.80 4.74
C GLU A 21 8.84 -9.54 4.22
N GLN A 22 7.82 -9.71 3.38
CA GLN A 22 7.07 -8.62 2.77
C GLN A 22 7.96 -7.63 1.99
N GLY A 23 8.99 -8.15 1.30
CA GLY A 23 9.93 -7.35 0.51
C GLY A 23 11.21 -6.97 1.23
N ARG A 24 11.26 -7.13 2.57
CA ARG A 24 12.36 -6.64 3.42
C ARG A 24 13.62 -7.51 3.36
N ALA A 25 13.50 -8.81 3.08
CA ALA A 25 14.66 -9.69 3.17
C ALA A 25 15.75 -9.29 2.16
N GLY A 26 16.99 -9.18 2.65
CA GLY A 26 18.14 -8.76 1.86
C GLY A 26 18.17 -7.26 1.52
N MET A 27 17.29 -6.45 2.12
CA MET A 27 17.42 -4.99 2.08
C MET A 27 18.48 -4.53 3.07
N ASN A 28 19.32 -3.59 2.64
CA ASN A 28 20.32 -2.94 3.48
C ASN A 28 19.95 -1.46 3.68
N MET A 29 18.75 -1.23 4.21
CA MET A 29 18.27 0.10 4.62
C MET A 29 17.26 -0.05 5.76
N PRO A 30 17.21 0.90 6.70
CA PRO A 30 16.21 0.89 7.74
C PRO A 30 14.82 1.17 7.16
N GLY A 31 13.79 0.63 7.81
CA GLY A 31 12.41 1.02 7.53
C GLY A 31 12.12 2.47 7.92
N PRO A 32 10.97 3.02 7.50
CA PRO A 32 10.55 4.35 7.90
C PRO A 32 10.36 4.41 9.42
N ILE A 33 10.69 5.55 10.02
CA ILE A 33 10.43 5.81 11.44
C ILE A 33 8.92 5.96 11.63
N SER A 34 8.34 5.08 12.46
CA SER A 34 6.95 5.22 12.92
C SER A 34 6.93 6.02 14.22
N LEU A 35 6.01 6.98 14.33
CA LEU A 35 5.86 7.83 15.51
C LEU A 35 5.13 7.11 16.66
N ASP A 36 4.53 5.94 16.41
CA ASP A 36 3.72 5.20 17.39
C ASP A 36 4.51 4.61 18.57
N CYS A 37 5.82 4.78 18.59
CA CYS A 37 6.68 4.51 19.75
C CYS A 37 6.51 5.54 20.89
N TRP A 38 5.83 6.67 20.64
CA TRP A 38 5.43 7.62 21.68
C TRP A 38 3.91 7.55 21.90
N ASP A 39 3.47 7.49 23.15
CA ASP A 39 2.06 7.41 23.58
C ASP A 39 1.12 8.48 22.97
N ALA A 40 1.70 9.60 22.51
CA ALA A 40 0.95 10.63 21.82
C ALA A 40 0.52 10.19 20.40
N TYR A 41 1.25 9.31 19.73
CA TYR A 41 0.97 8.91 18.34
C TYR A 41 0.58 7.43 18.21
N THR A 42 0.34 6.76 19.34
CA THR A 42 -0.25 5.42 19.37
C THR A 42 -1.70 5.46 18.89
N ASP A 43 -2.14 4.43 18.16
CA ASP A 43 -3.56 4.26 17.80
C ASP A 43 -4.36 3.92 19.06
N ARG A 44 -5.26 4.83 19.44
CA ARG A 44 -6.02 4.76 20.70
C ARG A 44 -7.32 3.99 20.51
N ASP A 45 -7.88 3.55 21.63
CA ASP A 45 -9.19 2.92 21.65
C ASP A 45 -10.31 3.95 21.47
N GLU A 46 -10.47 4.38 20.22
CA GLU A 46 -11.47 5.32 19.76
C GLU A 46 -12.02 4.87 18.40
N ASN A 47 -13.23 5.31 18.08
CA ASN A 47 -13.85 5.06 16.78
C ASN A 47 -13.34 6.09 15.78
N LEU A 48 -12.57 5.62 14.79
CA LEU A 48 -11.89 6.48 13.82
C LEU A 48 -12.39 6.20 12.40
N GLU A 49 -12.55 7.28 11.64
CA GLU A 49 -12.84 7.19 10.22
C GLU A 49 -11.59 6.72 9.46
N VAL A 50 -11.75 5.64 8.69
CA VAL A 50 -10.70 5.07 7.83
C VAL A 50 -10.98 5.48 6.40
N PHE A 51 -9.93 5.97 5.73
CA PHE A 51 -10.00 6.46 4.35
C PHE A 51 -9.19 5.56 3.42
N PHE A 52 -9.73 5.35 2.23
CA PHE A 52 -8.93 5.02 1.06
C PHE A 52 -8.31 6.31 0.52
N SER A 53 -6.98 6.38 0.56
CA SER A 53 -6.21 7.57 0.21
C SER A 53 -5.41 7.36 -1.07
N VAL A 54 -5.49 8.34 -1.97
CA VAL A 54 -4.78 8.37 -3.24
C VAL A 54 -3.80 9.54 -3.25
N TYR A 55 -2.53 9.22 -3.40
CA TYR A 55 -1.43 10.18 -3.47
C TYR A 55 -0.96 10.32 -4.91
N LYS A 56 -1.08 11.54 -5.44
CA LYS A 56 -0.50 11.87 -6.75
C LYS A 56 1.02 12.01 -6.63
N PRO A 57 1.79 11.46 -7.58
CA PRO A 57 3.21 11.76 -7.64
C PRO A 57 3.42 13.24 -7.98
N PRO A 58 4.56 13.84 -7.59
CA PRO A 58 4.83 15.25 -7.81
C PRO A 58 5.06 15.61 -9.29
N LEU A 59 5.20 14.61 -10.17
CA LEU A 59 5.53 14.80 -11.59
C LEU A 59 4.25 14.87 -12.46
N PRO A 60 4.13 15.87 -13.34
CA PRO A 60 2.94 16.09 -14.16
C PRO A 60 2.71 15.04 -15.25
N SER A 61 3.73 14.25 -15.61
CA SER A 61 3.65 13.19 -16.64
C SER A 61 3.30 11.80 -16.07
N SER A 62 2.59 11.75 -14.95
CA SER A 62 2.29 10.49 -14.25
C SER A 62 1.05 9.80 -14.82
N SER A 63 1.12 8.48 -14.92
CA SER A 63 0.01 7.62 -15.29
C SER A 63 -0.83 7.21 -14.08
N ALA A 64 -2.00 6.62 -14.32
CA ALA A 64 -2.84 6.08 -13.24
C ALA A 64 -2.12 5.01 -12.39
N ARG A 65 -1.16 4.26 -12.97
CA ARG A 65 -0.38 3.24 -12.24
C ARG A 65 0.71 3.82 -11.35
N ASP A 66 1.03 5.11 -11.49
CA ASP A 66 2.02 5.81 -10.67
C ASP A 66 1.42 6.41 -9.39
N LEU A 67 0.10 6.34 -9.23
CA LEU A 67 -0.55 6.73 -7.99
C LEU A 67 -0.23 5.76 -6.88
N ARG A 68 0.08 6.30 -5.69
CA ARG A 68 0.21 5.48 -4.49
C ARG A 68 -1.13 5.43 -3.79
N TRP A 69 -1.57 4.22 -3.47
CA TRP A 69 -2.78 4.00 -2.69
C TRP A 69 -2.41 3.56 -1.28
N ALA A 70 -3.18 4.00 -0.29
CA ALA A 70 -3.03 3.59 1.10
C ALA A 70 -4.39 3.55 1.80
N LEU A 71 -4.48 2.75 2.86
CA LEU A 71 -5.50 3.00 3.90
C LEU A 71 -4.90 3.92 4.95
N THR A 72 -5.70 4.90 5.37
CA THR A 72 -5.23 5.88 6.35
C THR A 72 -6.31 6.32 7.31
N TRP A 73 -5.93 6.59 8.55
CA TRP A 73 -6.78 7.27 9.52
C TRP A 73 -5.96 8.28 10.31
N LYS A 74 -6.62 9.31 10.84
CA LYS A 74 -5.97 10.36 11.62
C LYS A 74 -5.68 9.84 13.02
N ILE A 75 -4.46 10.03 13.49
CA ILE A 75 -4.07 9.80 14.88
C ILE A 75 -3.99 11.18 15.55
N GLN A 76 -4.83 11.39 16.57
CA GLN A 76 -5.07 12.68 17.21
C GLN A 76 -5.61 13.76 16.26
N SER A 77 -6.02 14.90 16.83
CA SER A 77 -6.87 15.86 16.14
C SER A 77 -6.20 16.62 15.00
N HIS A 78 -4.85 16.77 14.93
CA HIS A 78 -4.31 17.74 13.95
C HIS A 78 -3.12 17.36 13.09
N LEU A 79 -2.22 16.41 13.40
CA LEU A 79 -0.96 16.36 12.64
C LEU A 79 -0.36 14.98 12.38
N SER A 80 -1.03 13.87 12.70
CA SER A 80 -0.50 12.54 12.39
C SER A 80 -1.52 11.64 11.72
N TRP A 81 -1.01 10.75 10.91
CA TRP A 81 -1.79 9.79 10.15
C TRP A 81 -1.14 8.42 10.27
N ARG A 82 -1.96 7.39 10.44
CA ARG A 82 -1.54 6.00 10.34
C ARG A 82 -1.76 5.53 8.92
N HIS A 83 -0.78 4.82 8.36
CA HIS A 83 -0.78 4.39 6.96
C HIS A 83 -0.56 2.89 6.85
N ILE A 84 -1.38 2.24 6.03
CA ILE A 84 -1.15 0.90 5.52
C ILE A 84 -0.96 1.00 4.02
N GLN A 85 0.26 0.70 3.55
CA GLN A 85 0.63 0.75 2.13
C GLN A 85 1.87 -0.09 1.85
N ALA A 86 1.90 -0.76 0.71
CA ALA A 86 3.15 -1.21 0.10
C ALA A 86 3.81 -0.03 -0.64
N VAL A 87 5.10 0.17 -0.44
CA VAL A 87 5.88 1.28 -1.03
C VAL A 87 6.93 0.75 -1.99
N HIS A 88 7.24 1.54 -3.02
CA HIS A 88 8.31 1.24 -3.96
C HIS A 88 9.64 1.75 -3.40
N GLU A 89 10.59 0.85 -3.18
CA GLU A 89 11.88 1.12 -2.56
C GLU A 89 13.01 0.77 -3.52
N GLN A 90 14.08 1.57 -3.48
CA GLN A 90 15.32 1.33 -4.21
C GLN A 90 16.47 1.29 -3.20
N SER A 91 17.03 0.11 -2.98
CA SER A 91 18.27 -0.04 -2.21
C SER A 91 19.45 -0.15 -3.17
N LEU A 92 20.44 0.74 -3.05
CA LEU A 92 21.67 0.68 -3.87
C LEU A 92 22.59 -0.48 -3.48
N THR A 93 22.46 -1.00 -2.26
CA THR A 93 23.30 -2.04 -1.67
C THR A 93 22.52 -3.31 -1.32
N GLY A 94 21.21 -3.34 -1.58
CA GLY A 94 20.35 -4.49 -1.34
C GLY A 94 20.53 -5.57 -2.41
N LEU A 95 20.19 -6.80 -2.05
CA LEU A 95 20.17 -7.91 -3.01
C LEU A 95 19.10 -7.66 -4.10
N PRO A 96 19.21 -8.23 -5.31
CA PRO A 96 18.14 -8.21 -6.31
C PRO A 96 16.87 -8.97 -5.86
N PRO A 97 15.68 -8.68 -6.43
CA PRO A 97 15.40 -7.64 -7.42
C PRO A 97 15.41 -6.22 -6.83
N GLN A 98 15.82 -5.24 -7.62
CA GLN A 98 15.78 -3.80 -7.30
C GLN A 98 15.36 -3.01 -8.56
N PRO A 99 14.54 -1.95 -8.44
CA PRO A 99 13.77 -1.60 -7.25
C PRO A 99 12.77 -2.72 -6.91
N ARG A 100 12.16 -2.63 -5.72
CA ARG A 100 11.16 -3.60 -5.25
C ARG A 100 10.06 -2.91 -4.48
N PHE A 101 8.97 -3.62 -4.26
CA PHE A 101 7.98 -3.15 -3.30
C PHE A 101 8.27 -3.73 -1.91
N VAL A 102 7.85 -2.99 -0.89
CA VAL A 102 8.04 -3.34 0.52
C VAL A 102 6.82 -2.92 1.30
N TYR A 103 6.31 -3.79 2.15
CA TYR A 103 5.39 -3.40 3.21
C TYR A 103 6.19 -3.37 4.53
N TRP A 104 6.24 -2.21 5.17
CA TRP A 104 7.00 -2.00 6.42
C TRP A 104 6.16 -2.23 7.68
N GLY A 105 4.91 -2.66 7.52
CA GLY A 105 3.91 -2.61 8.59
C GLY A 105 3.08 -1.32 8.54
N ALA A 106 2.13 -1.19 9.47
CA ALA A 106 1.42 0.07 9.66
C ALA A 106 2.37 1.12 10.23
N VAL A 107 2.39 2.31 9.63
CA VAL A 107 3.32 3.38 10.02
C VAL A 107 2.52 4.62 10.40
N THR A 108 2.75 5.14 11.60
CA THR A 108 2.24 6.46 11.98
C THR A 108 3.27 7.52 11.61
N LYS A 109 2.89 8.53 10.84
CA LYS A 109 3.75 9.65 10.44
C LYS A 109 3.03 10.99 10.62
N SER A 110 3.81 12.06 10.71
CA SER A 110 3.26 13.42 10.69
C SER A 110 2.71 13.76 9.30
N ALA A 111 1.70 14.62 9.26
CA ALA A 111 1.11 15.10 8.02
C ALA A 111 2.13 15.93 7.22
N GLY A 112 2.44 15.50 6.00
CA GLY A 112 3.26 16.26 5.06
C GLY A 112 2.45 16.92 3.94
N PRO A 113 3.10 17.65 3.02
CA PRO A 113 2.44 18.27 1.86
C PRO A 113 1.66 17.26 1.00
N ALA A 114 2.19 16.03 0.86
CA ALA A 114 1.50 14.96 0.14
C ALA A 114 0.21 14.51 0.84
N ASP A 115 0.15 14.55 2.18
CA ASP A 115 -1.05 14.22 2.94
C ASP A 115 -2.11 15.34 2.83
N ALA A 116 -1.70 16.60 2.71
CA ALA A 116 -2.62 17.70 2.45
C ALA A 116 -3.26 17.61 1.05
N ALA A 117 -2.50 17.15 0.05
CA ALA A 117 -2.96 17.00 -1.33
C ALA A 117 -3.61 15.65 -1.67
N ALA A 118 -3.63 14.70 -0.72
CA ALA A 118 -4.18 13.36 -0.96
C ALA A 118 -5.70 13.40 -1.13
N LEU A 119 -6.18 12.74 -2.18
CA LEU A 119 -7.60 12.51 -2.38
C LEU A 119 -8.05 11.38 -1.45
N ARG A 120 -9.18 11.55 -0.77
CA ARG A 120 -9.65 10.61 0.24
C ARG A 120 -11.10 10.23 0.02
N HIS A 121 -11.37 8.94 0.14
CA HIS A 121 -12.71 8.37 0.17
C HIS A 121 -12.93 7.66 1.49
N SER A 122 -13.99 8.03 2.21
CA SER A 122 -14.31 7.40 3.49
C SER A 122 -14.78 5.97 3.29
N LEU A 123 -14.24 5.05 4.08
CA LEU A 123 -14.68 3.65 4.15
C LEU A 123 -15.59 3.40 5.35
N GLY A 124 -15.87 4.43 6.14
CA GLY A 124 -16.63 4.34 7.39
C GLY A 124 -15.77 4.50 8.64
N VAL A 125 -16.44 4.32 9.78
CA VAL A 125 -15.86 4.46 11.11
C VAL A 125 -15.61 3.07 11.69
N TYR A 126 -14.40 2.85 12.20
CA TYR A 126 -13.91 1.58 12.70
C TYR A 126 -13.47 1.75 14.14
N SER A 127 -13.68 0.73 14.97
CA SER A 127 -13.11 0.57 16.30
C SER A 127 -11.62 0.22 16.23
N LEU A 128 -10.91 0.31 17.37
CA LEU A 128 -9.51 -0.10 17.43
C LEU A 128 -9.31 -1.58 17.06
N ALA A 129 -10.20 -2.47 17.52
CA ALA A 129 -10.13 -3.89 17.21
C ALA A 129 -10.27 -4.16 15.71
N GLU A 130 -11.17 -3.44 15.03
CA GLU A 130 -11.32 -3.55 13.58
C GLU A 130 -10.11 -3.00 12.84
N ARG A 131 -9.55 -1.86 13.26
CA ARG A 131 -8.31 -1.31 12.65
C ARG A 131 -7.11 -2.23 12.83
N GLN A 132 -6.94 -2.80 14.02
CA GLN A 132 -5.92 -3.83 14.27
C GLN A 132 -6.14 -5.07 13.40
N ARG A 133 -7.39 -5.46 13.16
CA ARG A 133 -7.70 -6.56 12.24
C ARG A 133 -7.32 -6.22 10.80
N ILE A 134 -7.52 -4.98 10.34
CA ILE A 134 -7.04 -4.52 9.03
C ILE A 134 -5.51 -4.64 8.94
N GLU A 135 -4.77 -4.23 9.98
CA GLU A 135 -3.31 -4.35 10.03
C GLU A 135 -2.84 -5.82 9.99
N GLN A 136 -3.52 -6.70 10.72
CA GLN A 136 -3.24 -8.14 10.66
C GLN A 136 -3.47 -8.71 9.26
N LEU A 137 -4.59 -8.36 8.62
CA LEU A 137 -4.87 -8.78 7.23
C LEU A 137 -3.79 -8.28 6.27
N ALA A 138 -3.31 -7.05 6.45
CA ALA A 138 -2.21 -6.51 5.67
C ALA A 138 -0.91 -7.32 5.85
N LEU A 139 -0.66 -7.83 7.06
CA LEU A 139 0.50 -8.67 7.33
C LEU A 139 0.46 -10.02 6.60
N GLU A 140 -0.73 -10.52 6.29
CA GLU A 140 -0.96 -11.81 5.60
C GLU A 140 -0.76 -11.73 4.08
N ILE A 141 -0.66 -10.52 3.50
CA ILE A 141 -0.57 -10.33 2.05
C ILE A 141 0.88 -10.43 1.59
N PRO A 142 1.21 -11.35 0.66
CA PRO A 142 2.55 -11.41 0.09
C PRO A 142 2.85 -10.15 -0.74
N VAL A 143 4.07 -9.65 -0.60
CA VAL A 143 4.62 -8.61 -1.47
C VAL A 143 5.38 -9.30 -2.60
N MET A 144 5.23 -8.82 -3.83
CA MET A 144 5.79 -9.48 -5.01
C MET A 144 6.87 -8.61 -5.68
N ALA A 145 7.72 -9.23 -6.47
CA ALA A 145 8.69 -8.50 -7.29
C ALA A 145 7.96 -7.70 -8.39
N PRO A 146 8.42 -6.48 -8.72
CA PRO A 146 7.86 -5.73 -9.84
C PRO A 146 8.11 -6.49 -11.15
N ASP A 147 7.03 -6.80 -11.86
CA ASP A 147 7.04 -7.46 -13.18
C ASP A 147 6.22 -6.69 -14.23
N ALA A 148 6.06 -5.38 -14.00
CA ALA A 148 5.18 -4.45 -14.72
C ALA A 148 3.67 -4.69 -14.54
N THR A 149 3.25 -5.89 -14.14
CA THR A 149 1.83 -6.22 -13.94
C THR A 149 1.39 -6.06 -12.50
N TRP A 150 2.28 -6.29 -11.54
CA TRP A 150 2.01 -6.10 -10.11
C TRP A 150 2.59 -4.80 -9.54
N ASN A 151 1.80 -4.05 -8.77
CA ASN A 151 2.24 -2.85 -8.05
C ASN A 151 1.55 -2.68 -6.67
N CYS A 152 1.79 -1.52 -6.02
CA CYS A 152 1.18 -1.18 -4.72
C CYS A 152 -0.37 -1.10 -4.74
N GLN A 153 -0.98 -0.81 -5.90
CA GLN A 153 -2.43 -0.77 -6.06
C GLN A 153 -3.00 -2.19 -6.04
N ASP A 154 -2.34 -3.13 -6.70
CA ASP A 154 -2.71 -4.54 -6.70
C ASP A 154 -2.61 -5.15 -5.29
N TRP A 155 -1.56 -4.81 -4.54
CA TRP A 155 -1.43 -5.18 -3.13
C TRP A 155 -2.59 -4.65 -2.28
N LEU A 156 -2.97 -3.38 -2.47
CA LEU A 156 -4.05 -2.79 -1.70
C LEU A 156 -5.44 -3.32 -2.12
N GLN A 157 -5.62 -3.68 -3.39
CA GLN A 157 -6.83 -4.37 -3.83
C GLN A 157 -6.97 -5.74 -3.14
N ASP A 158 -5.89 -6.50 -2.93
CA ASP A 158 -5.95 -7.75 -2.17
C ASP A 158 -6.35 -7.51 -0.71
N LEU A 159 -5.82 -6.44 -0.09
CA LEU A 159 -6.22 -6.04 1.27
C LEU A 159 -7.71 -5.73 1.34
N LEU A 160 -8.21 -4.91 0.42
CA LEU A 160 -9.62 -4.55 0.35
C LEU A 160 -10.53 -5.79 0.14
N ARG A 161 -10.11 -6.79 -0.66
CA ARG A 161 -10.86 -8.05 -0.84
C ARG A 161 -10.92 -8.87 0.44
N ARG A 162 -9.81 -8.91 1.18
CA ARG A 162 -9.73 -9.57 2.49
C ARG A 162 -10.57 -8.84 3.53
N MET A 163 -10.62 -7.51 3.50
CA MET A 163 -11.52 -6.73 4.35
C MET A 163 -12.98 -7.05 4.08
N VAL A 164 -13.38 -7.18 2.80
CA VAL A 164 -14.74 -7.64 2.44
C VAL A 164 -15.01 -9.03 2.98
N SER A 165 -14.08 -9.97 2.78
CA SER A 165 -14.22 -11.35 3.26
C SER A 165 -14.29 -11.45 4.80
N ALA A 166 -13.64 -10.53 5.50
CA ALA A 166 -13.65 -10.44 6.96
C ALA A 166 -14.85 -9.64 7.52
N GLY A 167 -15.73 -9.12 6.66
CA GLY A 167 -16.88 -8.30 7.06
C GLY A 167 -16.52 -6.88 7.52
N LEU A 168 -15.28 -6.44 7.28
CA LEU A 168 -14.81 -5.09 7.62
C LEU A 168 -15.19 -4.05 6.56
N LEU A 169 -15.45 -4.49 5.32
CA LEU A 169 -15.87 -3.62 4.22
C LEU A 169 -17.10 -4.23 3.55
N SER A 170 -18.15 -3.45 3.32
CA SER A 170 -19.31 -3.95 2.59
C SER A 170 -19.00 -4.06 1.08
N PRO A 171 -19.71 -4.91 0.33
CA PRO A 171 -19.62 -4.94 -1.14
C PRO A 171 -19.89 -3.58 -1.78
N ASP A 172 -20.85 -2.82 -1.25
CA ASP A 172 -21.15 -1.46 -1.71
C ASP A 172 -19.99 -0.50 -1.43
N GLY A 173 -19.34 -0.66 -0.26
CA GLY A 173 -18.13 0.07 0.10
C GLY A 173 -16.99 -0.21 -0.89
N TRP A 174 -16.78 -1.48 -1.25
CA TRP A 174 -15.83 -1.88 -2.29
C TRP A 174 -16.13 -1.20 -3.63
N GLU A 175 -17.37 -1.27 -4.13
CA GLU A 175 -17.75 -0.64 -5.41
C GLU A 175 -17.58 0.88 -5.38
N SER A 176 -17.88 1.51 -4.24
CA SER A 176 -17.74 2.97 -4.06
C SER A 176 -16.28 3.44 -4.22
N ILE A 177 -15.29 2.62 -3.83
CA ILE A 177 -13.86 2.91 -4.03
C ILE A 177 -13.53 2.98 -5.53
N PHE A 178 -14.02 2.04 -6.33
CA PHE A 178 -13.77 2.05 -7.77
C PHE A 178 -14.50 3.18 -8.49
N ALA A 179 -15.70 3.54 -8.02
CA ALA A 179 -16.39 4.74 -8.49
C ALA A 179 -15.57 6.00 -8.17
N PHE A 180 -15.04 6.10 -6.95
CA PHE A 180 -14.14 7.19 -6.55
C PHE A 180 -12.89 7.25 -7.42
N ILE A 181 -12.18 6.14 -7.63
CA ILE A 181 -10.99 6.09 -8.48
C ILE A 181 -11.32 6.63 -9.88
N ARG A 182 -12.40 6.13 -10.51
CA ARG A 182 -12.83 6.58 -11.85
C ARG A 182 -13.15 8.08 -11.93
N ALA A 183 -13.61 8.69 -10.84
CA ALA A 183 -13.92 10.13 -10.81
C ALA A 183 -12.68 11.00 -10.58
N THR A 184 -11.56 10.41 -10.15
CA THR A 184 -10.32 11.13 -9.83
C THR A 184 -9.27 11.11 -10.96
N HIS A 185 -9.60 10.42 -12.06
CA HIS A 185 -8.82 10.26 -13.29
C HIS A 185 -9.56 10.83 -14.49
#